data_AF-A0A7G4A0B2-F1
#
_entry.id   AF-A0A7G4A0B2-F1
#
_cell.length_a   1.000
_cell.length_b   1.000
_cell.length_c   1.000
_cell.angle_alpha   90.00
_cell.angle_beta   90.00
_cell.angle_gamma   90.00
#
_symmetry.space_group_name_H-M   'P 1'
#
loop_
_entity.id
_entity.type
_entity.pdbx_description
1 polymer ?
#
loop_
_entity_poly.entity_id
_entity_poly.type
_entity_poly.pdbx_seq_one_letter_code
_entity_poly.pdbx_strand_id
1 'polypeptide(L)' 'MESLSVALDQKETRYKLTNKSQKIIVKMILHHTFLDLESFAEILEVNPLILSHVANGKEYFDRDTFKKLIDWLFIFLNG' A
#
# COMPACT_ATOMS: atom_id res chain seq x y z
N MET A 1 -27.03 -31.77 -17.85
CA MET A 1 -26.53 -30.38 -17.88
C MET A 1 -25.15 -30.39 -17.26
N GLU A 2 -24.14 -30.70 -18.08
CA GLU A 2 -22.75 -30.38 -17.77
C GLU A 2 -22.56 -28.90 -18.02
N SER A 3 -22.15 -28.13 -17.02
CA SER A 3 -21.35 -26.89 -17.16
C SER A 3 -21.21 -26.21 -15.81
N LEU A 4 -20.03 -25.60 -15.60
CA LEU A 4 -19.54 -24.85 -14.43
C LEU A 4 -18.76 -25.66 -13.39
N SER A 5 -18.30 -26.86 -13.73
CA SER A 5 -17.01 -27.38 -13.25
C SER A 5 -15.84 -26.87 -14.11
N VAL A 6 -16.02 -25.72 -14.78
CA VAL A 6 -14.87 -24.92 -15.22
C VAL A 6 -14.18 -24.57 -13.94
N ALA A 7 -13.09 -25.27 -13.69
CA ALA A 7 -12.14 -24.97 -12.67
C ALA A 7 -12.06 -23.45 -12.60
N LEU A 8 -12.62 -22.91 -11.51
CA LEU A 8 -12.06 -21.76 -10.87
C LEU A 8 -10.67 -22.23 -10.39
N ASP A 9 -9.81 -22.48 -11.38
CA ASP A 9 -8.40 -22.18 -11.41
C ASP A 9 -8.31 -20.65 -11.32
N GLN A 10 -8.98 -20.13 -10.28
CA GLN A 10 -8.96 -18.81 -9.73
C GLN A 10 -7.50 -18.67 -9.41
N LYS A 11 -6.81 -18.22 -10.43
CA LYS A 11 -5.60 -17.46 -10.41
C LYS A 11 -5.89 -16.32 -9.44
N GLU A 12 -5.90 -16.65 -8.16
CA GLU A 12 -5.69 -15.83 -7.00
C GLU A 12 -4.26 -15.31 -7.11
N THR A 13 -3.99 -14.61 -8.21
CA THR A 13 -3.17 -13.44 -8.17
C THR A 13 -3.99 -12.40 -7.39
N ARG A 14 -4.34 -12.72 -6.13
CA ARG A 14 -4.66 -11.74 -5.10
C ARG A 14 -3.56 -10.73 -5.25
N TYR A 15 -3.90 -9.49 -5.62
CA TYR A 15 -2.95 -8.40 -5.83
C TYR A 15 -1.78 -8.58 -4.88
N LYS A 16 -0.64 -9.12 -5.38
CA LYS A 16 0.50 -9.33 -4.51
C LYS A 16 0.88 -7.92 -4.09
N LEU A 17 0.71 -7.62 -2.81
CA LEU A 17 1.06 -6.35 -2.20
C LEU A 17 2.58 -6.25 -2.19
N THR A 18 3.14 -6.04 -3.38
CA THR A 18 4.57 -6.00 -3.60
C THR A 18 5.12 -4.68 -3.07
N ASN A 19 6.40 -4.68 -2.72
CA ASN A 19 7.16 -3.48 -2.37
C ASN A 19 6.97 -2.37 -3.43
N LYS A 20 6.82 -2.75 -4.72
CA LYS A 20 6.57 -1.82 -5.82
C LYS A 20 5.23 -1.09 -5.69
N SER A 21 4.16 -1.80 -5.35
CA SER A 21 2.82 -1.18 -5.19
C SER A 21 2.79 -0.23 -4.00
N GLN A 22 3.34 -0.65 -2.85
CA GLN A 22 3.40 0.20 -1.66
C GLN A 22 4.27 1.44 -1.87
N LYS A 23 5.42 1.30 -2.55
CA LYS A 23 6.26 2.43 -2.98
C LYS A 23 5.49 3.46 -3.79
N ILE A 24 4.69 3.02 -4.75
CA ILE A 24 3.91 3.91 -5.61
C ILE A 24 2.89 4.69 -4.77
N ILE A 25 2.16 4.00 -3.89
CA ILE A 25 1.15 4.61 -3.02
C ILE A 25 1.79 5.64 -2.09
N VAL A 26 2.88 5.27 -1.41
CA VAL A 26 3.61 6.20 -0.51
C VAL A 26 4.07 7.44 -1.26
N LYS A 27 4.71 7.28 -2.43
CA LYS A 27 5.16 8.41 -3.23
C LYS A 27 4.01 9.30 -3.71
N MET A 28 2.89 8.69 -4.08
CA MET A 28 1.70 9.42 -4.51
C MET A 28 1.17 10.28 -3.37
N ILE A 29 0.98 9.70 -2.18
CA ILE A 29 0.48 10.44 -1.01
C ILE A 29 1.44 11.57 -0.62
N LEU A 30 2.74 11.31 -0.51
CA LEU A 30 3.74 12.34 -0.19
C LEU A 30 3.73 13.48 -1.22
N HIS A 31 3.64 13.15 -2.51
CA HIS A 31 3.61 14.16 -3.56
C HIS A 31 2.36 15.04 -3.52
N HIS A 32 1.19 14.45 -3.27
CA HIS A 32 -0.07 15.17 -3.30
C HIS A 32 -0.39 15.95 -2.02
N THR A 33 0.04 15.44 -0.87
CA THR A 33 -0.24 16.06 0.43
C THR A 33 0.80 17.11 0.82
N PHE A 34 1.92 17.19 0.08
CA PHE A 34 3.10 17.99 0.44
C PHE A 34 3.65 17.66 1.85
N LEU A 35 3.31 16.49 2.40
CA LEU A 35 3.87 16.01 3.64
C LEU A 35 5.34 15.62 3.42
N ASP A 36 6.18 15.96 4.39
CA ASP A 36 7.50 15.35 4.49
C ASP A 36 7.41 13.92 5.03
N LEU A 37 8.54 13.23 4.94
CA LEU A 37 8.63 11.82 5.30
C LEU A 37 8.50 11.59 6.81
N GLU A 38 8.90 12.56 7.65
CA GLU A 38 8.77 12.44 9.11
C GLU A 38 7.31 12.56 9.53
N SER A 39 6.63 13.61 9.05
CA SER A 39 5.21 13.86 9.27
C SER A 39 4.35 12.68 8.83
N PHE A 40 4.65 12.09 7.66
CA PHE A 40 3.90 10.94 7.18
C PHE A 40 4.21 9.65 7.95
N ALA A 41 5.43 9.49 8.46
CA ALA A 41 5.77 8.36 9.32
C ALA A 41 5.04 8.43 10.67
N GLU A 42 4.92 9.63 11.25
CA GLU A 42 4.13 9.85 12.46
C GLU A 42 2.66 9.49 12.26
N ILE A 43 2.08 9.93 11.14
CA ILE A 43 0.69 9.62 10.76
C ILE A 43 0.44 8.11 10.62
N LEU A 44 1.41 7.38 10.07
CA LEU A 44 1.32 5.92 9.94
C LEU A 44 1.74 5.19 11.22
N GLU A 45 2.21 5.91 12.24
CA GLU A 45 2.81 5.41 13.47
C GLU A 45 3.95 4.40 13.22
N VAL A 46 4.83 4.73 12.25
CA VAL A 46 6.00 3.92 11.91
C VAL A 46 7.29 4.70 12.07
N ASN A 47 8.39 3.97 12.22
CA ASN A 47 9.70 4.59 12.19
C ASN A 47 9.95 5.24 10.80
N PRO A 48 10.41 6.50 10.72
CA PRO A 48 10.72 7.18 9.46
C PRO A 48 11.68 6.39 8.56
N LEU A 49 12.61 5.63 9.14
CA LEU A 49 13.53 4.78 8.39
C LEU A 49 12.78 3.69 7.61
N ILE A 50 11.75 3.08 8.21
CA ILE A 50 10.91 2.05 7.57
C ILE A 50 10.14 2.68 6.40
N LEU A 51 9.49 3.83 6.63
CA LEU A 51 8.78 4.55 5.56
C LEU A 51 9.73 4.93 4.42
N SER A 52 10.96 5.36 4.72
CA SER A 52 12.01 5.64 3.73
C SER A 52 12.40 4.39 2.94
N HIS A 53 12.58 3.24 3.59
CA HIS A 53 12.86 1.98 2.90
C HIS A 53 11.71 1.57 1.97
N VAL A 54 10.45 1.69 2.41
CA VAL A 54 9.27 1.41 1.59
C VAL A 54 9.16 2.39 0.41
N ALA A 55 9.36 3.70 0.63
CA ALA A 55 9.37 4.72 -0.43
C ALA A 55 10.47 4.49 -1.47
N ASN A 56 11.56 3.82 -1.07
CA ASN A 56 12.62 3.40 -1.98
C ASN A 56 12.37 2.02 -2.63
N GLY A 57 11.41 1.25 -2.12
CA GLY A 57 11.06 -0.10 -2.59
C GLY A 57 11.96 -1.20 -2.03
N LYS A 58 12.74 -0.89 -0.98
CA LYS A 58 13.63 -1.82 -0.30
C LYS A 58 12.89 -2.75 0.67
N GLU A 59 11.76 -2.29 1.17
CA GLU A 59 10.96 -2.98 2.19
C GLU A 59 9.45 -2.83 1.87
N TYR A 60 8.61 -3.52 2.63
CA TYR A 60 7.16 -3.38 2.60
C TYR A 60 6.63 -3.31 4.03
N PHE A 61 5.52 -2.62 4.21
CA PHE A 61 4.80 -2.56 5.45
C PHE A 61 4.15 -3.89 5.79
N ASP A 62 4.11 -4.19 7.08
CA ASP A 62 3.21 -5.20 7.62
C ASP A 62 1.74 -4.88 7.30
N ARG A 63 0.86 -5.84 7.62
CA ARG A 63 -0.57 -5.75 7.30
C ARG A 63 -1.25 -4.54 7.94
N ASP A 64 -0.93 -4.22 9.19
CA ASP A 64 -1.64 -3.20 9.96
C ASP A 64 -1.23 -1.80 9.50
N THR A 65 0.07 -1.60 9.32
CA THR A 65 0.60 -0.37 8.73
C THR A 65 0.13 -0.18 7.29
N PHE A 66 0.11 -1.27 6.49
CA PHE A 66 -0.40 -1.19 5.12
C PHE A 66 -1.89 -0.83 5.09
N LYS A 67 -2.69 -1.35 6.03
CA LYS A 67 -4.09 -0.95 6.17
C LYS A 67 -4.22 0.55 6.44
N LYS A 68 -3.42 1.12 7.35
CA LYS A 68 -3.40 2.58 7.60
C LYS A 68 -3.05 3.37 6.33
N LEU A 69 -2.03 2.92 5.58
CA LEU A 69 -1.65 3.54 4.31
C LEU A 69 -2.81 3.57 3.30
N ILE A 70 -3.59 2.48 3.21
CA ILE A 70 -4.75 2.41 2.33
C ILE A 70 -5.92 3.26 2.83
N ASP A 71 -6.16 3.29 4.13
CA ASP A 71 -7.18 4.16 4.72
C ASP A 71 -6.86 5.64 4.42
N TRP A 72 -5.57 6.03 4.47
CA TRP A 72 -5.09 7.34 4.04
C TRP A 72 -5.25 7.61 2.54
N LEU A 73 -4.96 6.60 1.70
CA LEU A 73 -5.21 6.69 0.26
C LEU A 73 -6.70 6.97 -0.02
N PHE A 74 -7.62 6.32 0.68
CA PHE A 74 -9.06 6.57 0.51
C PHE A 74 -9.49 7.94 1.02
N ILE A 75 -8.95 8.43 2.13
CA ILE A 75 -9.19 9.80 2.60
C ILE A 75 -8.76 10.79 1.51
N PHE A 76 -7.61 10.57 0.89
CA PHE A 76 -7.13 11.42 -0.20
C PHE A 76 -8.00 11.36 -1.47
N LEU A 77 -8.45 10.16 -1.87
CA LEU A 77 -9.22 9.98 -3.11
C LEU A 77 -10.68 10.44 -3.00
N ASN A 78 -11.24 10.51 -1.78
CA ASN A 78 -12.61 10.97 -1.53
C ASN A 78 -12.68 12.39 -0.95
N GLY A 79 -11.53 13.06 -0.79
CA GLY A 79 -11.41 14.44 -0.33
C GLY A 79 -11.56 15.46 -1.44
#